data_AF-I7GMG0-F1
#
_entry.id   AF-I7GMG0-F1
#
_cell.length_a   1.000
_cell.length_b   1.000
_cell.length_c   1.000
_cell.angle_alpha   90.00
_cell.angle_beta   90.00
_cell.angle_gamma   90.00
#
_symmetry.space_group_name_H-M   'P 1'
#
loop_
_entity.id
_entity.type
_entity.pdbx_description
1 polymer ?
#
loop_
_entity_poly.entity_id
_entity_poly.type
_entity_poly.pdbx_seq_one_letter_code
_entity_poly.pdbx_strand_id
1 'polypeptide(L)' 'MKIICQQLDNLEEIDKFLETYNLPRPNNEEIENLNRQMISEKIESIIKKTSQRKKPRT' A
#
# COMPACT_ATOMS: atom_id res chain seq x y z
N MET A 1 13.02 -0.97 -11.25
CA MET A 1 12.02 0.01 -11.77
C MET A 1 10.67 -0.14 -11.07
N LYS A 2 10.03 -1.32 -11.05
CA LYS A 2 8.67 -1.52 -10.52
C LYS A 2 8.43 -1.04 -9.07
N ILE A 3 9.39 -1.21 -8.16
CA ILE A 3 9.27 -0.78 -6.76
C ILE A 3 9.27 0.75 -6.64
N ILE A 4 10.08 1.44 -7.44
CA ILE A 4 10.18 2.91 -7.44
C ILE A 4 8.89 3.52 -7.98
N CYS A 5 8.33 2.97 -9.05
CA CYS A 5 7.03 3.39 -9.60
C CYS A 5 5.91 3.24 -8.57
N GLN A 6 5.87 2.11 -7.85
CA GLN A 6 4.90 1.91 -6.78
C GLN A 6 5.06 2.91 -5.65
N GLN A 7 6.29 3.24 -5.24
CA GLN A 7 6.51 4.27 -4.21
C GLN A 7 6.02 5.67 -4.65
N LEU A 8 6.18 5.99 -5.93
CA LEU A 8 5.65 7.23 -6.52
C LEU A 8 4.12 7.22 -6.57
N ASP A 9 3.51 6.11 -7.02
CA ASP A 9 2.05 5.93 -7.00
C ASP A 9 1.49 6.11 -5.57
N ASN A 10 2.16 5.56 -4.55
CA ASN A 10 1.72 5.70 -3.16
C ASN A 10 1.77 7.16 -2.66
N LEU A 11 2.81 7.91 -3.06
CA LEU A 11 2.97 9.31 -2.68
C LEU A 11 1.89 10.19 -3.31
N GLU A 12 1.56 9.93 -4.58
CA GLU A 12 0.49 10.61 -5.29
C GLU A 12 -0.89 10.26 -4.71
N GLU A 13 -1.11 9.00 -4.32
CA GLU A 13 -2.35 8.55 -3.68
C GLU A 13 -2.54 9.18 -2.29
N ILE A 14 -1.46 9.32 -1.50
CA ILE A 14 -1.46 10.03 -0.22
C ILE A 14 -1.72 11.53 -0.43
N ASP A 15 -1.00 12.21 -1.32
CA ASP A 15 -1.21 13.64 -1.57
C ASP A 15 -2.66 13.92 -2.02
N LYS A 16 -3.23 13.07 -2.89
CA LYS A 16 -4.63 13.18 -3.32
C LYS A 16 -5.63 12.90 -2.20
N PHE A 17 -5.34 11.94 -1.33
CA PHE A 17 -6.17 11.68 -0.14
C PHE A 17 -6.19 12.89 0.77
N LEU A 18 -5.03 13.50 1.02
CA LEU A 18 -4.91 14.69 1.85
C LEU A 18 -5.65 15.88 1.24
N GLU A 19 -5.55 16.09 -0.08
CA GLU A 19 -6.25 17.15 -0.80
C GLU A 19 -7.77 16.97 -0.75
N THR A 20 -8.27 15.74 -0.89
CA THR A 20 -9.72 15.44 -0.85
C THR A 20 -10.34 15.81 0.50
N TYR A 21 -9.60 15.61 1.60
CA TYR A 21 -10.09 15.86 2.95
C TYR A 21 -9.54 17.15 3.57
N ASN A 22 -8.81 17.97 2.80
CA ASN A 22 -8.07 19.14 3.28
C ASN A 22 -7.23 18.84 4.54
N LEU A 23 -6.63 17.65 4.59
CA LEU A 23 -5.82 17.21 5.72
C LEU A 23 -4.44 17.85 5.66
N PRO A 24 -3.85 18.18 6.82
CA PRO A 24 -2.47 18.66 6.87
C PRO A 24 -1.52 17.57 6.35
N ARG A 25 -0.41 17.99 5.77
CA ARG A 25 0.60 17.04 5.28
C ARG A 25 1.17 16.25 6.48
N PRO A 26 1.10 14.92 6.48
CA PRO A 26 1.60 14.08 7.55
C PRO A 26 3.13 14.18 7.63
N ASN A 27 3.68 13.91 8.81
CA ASN A 27 5.13 13.96 9.01
C ASN A 27 5.83 12.74 8.36
N ASN A 28 7.17 12.75 8.33
CA ASN A 28 7.94 11.65 7.74
C ASN A 28 7.72 10.27 8.43
N GLU A 29 7.50 10.25 9.74
CA GLU A 29 7.19 9.05 10.52
C GLU A 29 5.80 8.48 10.17
N GLU A 30 4.80 9.34 10.01
CA GLU A 30 3.45 8.95 9.59
C GLU A 30 3.46 8.38 8.16
N ILE A 31 4.19 9.04 7.25
CA ILE A 31 4.39 8.55 5.88
C ILE A 31 5.12 7.21 5.86
N GLU A 32 6.13 7.02 6.71
CA GLU A 32 6.85 5.74 6.82
C GLU A 32 5.94 4.64 7.38
N ASN A 33 5.12 4.95 8.39
CA ASN A 33 4.16 4.01 8.97
C ASN A 33 3.11 3.58 7.94
N LEU A 34 2.57 4.51 7.15
CA LEU A 34 1.65 4.21 6.04
C LEU A 34 2.30 3.31 4.99
N ASN A 35 3.54 3.61 4.58
CA ASN A 35 4.28 2.77 3.64
C ASN A 35 4.50 1.36 4.20
N ARG A 36 4.80 1.23 5.51
CA ARG A 36 4.95 -0.06 6.17
C ARG A 36 3.65 -0.85 6.19
N GLN A 37 2.53 -0.21 6.56
CA GLN A 37 1.21 -0.84 6.57
C GLN A 37 0.83 -1.33 5.17
N MET A 38 0.99 -0.48 4.15
CA MET A 38 0.63 -0.82 2.78
C MET A 38 1.49 -1.98 2.21
N ILE A 39 2.78 -2.04 2.55
CA ILE A 39 3.62 -3.21 2.22
C ILE A 39 3.10 -4.47 2.92
N SER A 40 2.69 -4.37 4.18
CA SER A 40 2.09 -5.48 4.93
C SER A 40 0.81 -5.97 4.26
N GLU A 41 -0.11 -5.08 3.91
CA GLU A 41 -1.34 -5.42 3.21
C GLU A 41 -1.08 -6.08 1.85
N LYS A 42 -0.04 -5.62 1.12
CA LYS A 42 0.35 -6.25 -0.14
C LYS A 42 0.89 -7.65 0.06
N ILE A 43 1.71 -7.87 1.10
CA ILE A 43 2.21 -9.20 1.47
C ILE A 43 1.03 -10.10 1.86
N GLU A 44 0.11 -9.64 2.70
CA GLU A 44 -1.10 -10.38 3.08
C GLU A 44 -1.96 -10.72 1.86
N SER A 45 -2.14 -9.79 0.92
CA SER A 45 -2.87 -10.02 -0.33
C SER A 45 -2.20 -11.10 -1.18
N ILE A 46 -0.86 -11.09 -1.27
CA ILE A 46 -0.09 -12.12 -1.97
C ILE A 46 -0.23 -13.47 -1.28
N ILE A 47 -0.13 -13.53 0.06
CA ILE A 47 -0.32 -14.74 0.86
C ILE A 47 -1.75 -15.29 0.67
N LYS A 48 -2.76 -14.44 0.71
CA LYS A 48 -4.16 -14.81 0.49
C LYS A 48 -4.37 -15.40 -0.90
N LYS A 49 -3.85 -14.73 -1.95
CA LYS A 49 -3.92 -15.21 -3.33
C LYS A 49 -3.21 -16.56 -3.53
N THR A 50 -2.05 -16.74 -2.91
CA THR A 50 -1.28 -17.99 -3.00
C THR A 50 -1.95 -19.13 -2.22
N SER A 51 -2.52 -18.86 -1.05
CA SER A 51 -3.31 -19.81 -0.27
C SER A 51 -4.58 -20.26 -1.02
N GLN A 52 -5.28 -19.32 -1.67
CA GLN A 52 -6.45 -19.62 -2.50
C GLN A 52 -6.12 -20.51 -3.71
N ARG A 53 -4.92 -20.38 -4.30
CA ARG A 53 -4.46 -21.24 -5.40
C ARG A 53 -4.13 -22.68 -4.98
N LYS A 54 -3.88 -22.93 -3.69
CA LYS A 54 -3.53 -24.27 -3.18
C LYS A 54 -4.74 -25.12 -2.76
N LYS A 55 -5.97 -24.60 -2.83
CA LYS A 55 -7.14 -25.46 -2.65
C LYS A 55 -7.29 -26.33 -3.91
N PRO A 56 -7.29 -27.67 -3.80
CA PRO A 56 -7.63 -28.52 -4.93
C PRO A 56 -9.04 -28.13 -5.37
N ARG A 57 -9.21 -27.85 -6.65
CA ARG A 57 -10.55 -27.78 -7.25
C ARG A 57 -11.04 -29.22 -7.30
N THR A 58 -11.70 -29.68 -6.25
CA THR A 58 -12.46 -30.93 -6.24
C THR A 58 -13.61 -30.87 -7.23
#